data_AF-A0A6A3VTQ5-F1
#
_entry.id   AF-A0A6A3VTQ5-F1
#
_cell.length_a   1.000
_cell.length_b   1.000
_cell.length_c   1.000
_cell.angle_alpha   90.00
_cell.angle_beta   90.00
_cell.angle_gamma   90.00
#
_symmetry.space_group_name_H-M   'P 1'
#
loop_
_entity.id
_entity.type
_entity.pdbx_description
1 polymer ?
#
loop_
_entity_poly.entity_id
_entity_poly.type
_entity_poly.pdbx_seq_one_letter_code
_entity_poly.pdbx_strand_id
1 'polypeptide(L)'
;MHWLRECTTATDEEKAALRKSLRDARRSTKKARLKRLGELMPPPDRKVTLNGLLELHYCPDSGSEYTVIGNSHWELLCSMDSSAESVQLQVPIMNQAYGSTWVSANRMAKLQILIHTAAGPVRPMELWEVLITDVDDEFIV
;
A
#
# COMPACT_ATOMS: atom_id res chain seq x y z
N MET A 1 -34.22 -1.59 3.94
CA MET A 1 -33.35 -0.43 4.23
C MET A 1 -34.16 0.56 5.04
N HIS A 2 -33.78 0.86 6.28
CA HIS A 2 -34.52 1.76 7.17
C HIS A 2 -33.70 3.04 7.42
N TRP A 3 -34.25 4.20 7.08
CA TRP A 3 -33.55 5.47 7.23
C TRP A 3 -33.76 6.05 8.63
N LEU A 4 -32.70 6.60 9.24
CA LEU A 4 -32.78 7.20 10.58
C LEU A 4 -33.82 8.35 10.68
N ARG A 5 -34.15 9.00 9.56
CA ARG A 5 -35.22 10.01 9.48
C ARG A 5 -36.62 9.40 9.55
N GLU A 6 -36.76 8.18 9.06
CA GLU A 6 -38.02 7.43 8.98
C GLU A 6 -38.17 6.48 10.18
N CYS A 7 -37.27 6.58 11.16
CA CYS A 7 -37.25 5.77 12.36
C CYS A 7 -38.35 6.18 13.33
N THR A 8 -39.39 5.36 13.43
CA THR A 8 -40.51 5.55 14.36
C THR A 8 -40.23 5.00 15.76
N THR A 9 -39.18 4.17 15.91
CA THR A 9 -38.80 3.55 17.18
C THR A 9 -37.91 4.42 18.07
N ALA A 10 -37.24 5.42 17.51
CA ALA A 10 -36.37 6.32 18.27
C ALA A 10 -37.03 7.70 18.40
N THR A 11 -36.87 8.31 19.57
CA THR A 11 -37.34 9.69 19.81
C THR A 11 -36.45 10.69 19.07
N ASP A 12 -36.97 11.89 18.82
CA ASP A 12 -36.21 12.90 18.06
C ASP A 12 -34.97 13.40 18.81
N GLU A 13 -34.98 13.33 20.14
CA GLU A 13 -33.84 13.64 21.01
C GLU A 13 -32.73 12.59 20.88
N GLU A 14 -33.08 11.30 20.85
CA GLU A 14 -32.12 10.21 20.62
C GLU A 14 -31.53 10.27 19.21
N LYS A 15 -32.36 10.58 18.20
CA LYS A 15 -31.87 10.81 16.83
C LYS A 15 -30.92 12.00 16.75
N ALA A 16 -31.20 13.07 17.49
CA ALA A 16 -30.35 14.26 17.53
C ALA A 16 -29.02 13.98 18.25
N ALA A 17 -29.05 13.25 19.37
CA ALA A 17 -27.88 12.80 20.11
C ALA A 17 -26.99 11.88 19.25
N LEU A 18 -27.59 10.92 18.54
CA LEU A 18 -26.86 10.03 17.63
C LEU A 18 -26.21 10.80 16.48
N ARG A 19 -26.91 11.76 15.87
CA ARG A 19 -26.34 12.64 14.83
C ARG A 19 -25.21 13.49 15.36
N LYS A 20 -25.32 14.00 16.59
CA LYS A 20 -24.27 14.78 17.25
C LYS A 20 -23.04 13.91 17.52
N SER A 21 -23.22 12.73 18.11
CA SER A 21 -22.15 11.74 18.33
C SER A 21 -21.44 11.34 17.03
N LEU A 22 -22.18 11.07 15.94
CA LEU A 22 -21.59 10.77 14.63
C LEU A 22 -20.82 11.96 14.02
N ARG A 23 -21.26 13.20 14.26
CA ARG A 23 -20.55 14.41 13.82
C ARG A 23 -19.31 14.68 14.66
N ASP A 24 -19.39 14.48 15.96
CA ASP A 24 -18.27 14.68 16.88
C ASP A 24 -17.21 13.59 16.68
N ALA A 25 -17.62 12.34 16.44
CA ALA A 25 -16.74 11.26 15.99
C ALA A 25 -16.04 11.60 14.68
N ARG A 26 -16.76 12.15 13.68
CA ARG A 26 -16.17 12.61 12.41
C ARG A 26 -15.28 13.84 12.55
N ARG A 27 -15.50 14.71 13.54
CA ARG A 27 -14.66 15.89 13.82
C ARG A 27 -13.42 15.53 14.63
N SER A 28 -13.51 14.58 15.56
CA SER A 28 -12.38 14.08 16.36
C SER A 28 -11.49 13.11 15.57
N THR A 29 -12.03 12.46 14.52
CA THR A 29 -11.26 11.75 13.50
C THR A 29 -11.12 12.57 12.22
N LYS A 30 -10.24 13.58 12.23
CA LYS A 30 -9.57 14.02 11.00
C LYS A 30 -8.57 12.93 10.57
N LYS A 31 -9.07 11.79 10.11
CA LYS A 31 -8.27 10.66 9.64
C LYS A 31 -8.80 10.24 8.28
N ALA A 32 -7.93 10.18 7.28
CA ALA A 32 -8.26 9.62 5.98
C ALA A 32 -8.62 8.13 6.19
N ARG A 33 -9.83 7.74 5.80
CA ARG A 33 -10.27 6.35 5.87
C ARG A 33 -9.71 5.62 4.66
N LEU A 34 -8.59 4.92 4.83
CA LEU A 34 -8.19 3.85 3.92
C LEU A 34 -9.05 2.61 4.22
N LYS A 35 -9.68 2.07 3.18
CA LYS A 35 -10.47 0.84 3.25
C LYS A 35 -9.63 -0.31 2.71
N ARG A 36 -9.08 -1.11 3.63
CA ARG A 36 -8.56 -2.49 3.45
C ARG A 36 -7.03 -2.62 3.29
N LEU A 37 -6.44 -3.43 4.18
CA LEU A 37 -5.24 -4.23 3.92
C LEU A 37 -5.22 -5.50 4.81
N GLY A 38 -6.38 -6.12 5.09
CA GLY A 38 -6.48 -7.13 6.16
C GLY A 38 -7.05 -8.51 5.85
N GLU A 39 -7.78 -8.74 4.74
CA GLU A 39 -8.54 -10.01 4.58
C GLU A 39 -8.72 -10.52 3.14
N LEU A 40 -8.06 -9.92 2.15
CA LEU A 40 -8.09 -10.46 0.79
C LEU A 40 -6.66 -10.50 0.28
N MET A 41 -6.14 -11.71 0.06
CA MET A 41 -5.01 -11.92 -0.83
C MET A 41 -5.19 -11.05 -2.08
N PRO A 42 -4.13 -10.43 -2.62
CA PRO A 42 -4.22 -9.74 -3.90
C PRO A 42 -4.95 -10.67 -4.88
N PRO A 43 -5.89 -10.16 -5.71
CA PRO A 43 -6.48 -10.97 -6.76
C PRO A 43 -5.35 -11.71 -7.49
N PRO A 44 -5.45 -13.03 -7.71
CA PRO A 44 -4.33 -13.87 -8.17
C PRO A 44 -3.67 -13.40 -9.48
N ASP A 45 -4.33 -12.50 -10.20
CA ASP A 45 -3.87 -11.92 -11.47
C ASP A 45 -2.96 -10.69 -11.32
N ARG A 46 -2.73 -10.15 -10.11
CA ARG A 46 -1.89 -8.96 -9.92
C ARG A 46 -0.44 -9.35 -9.70
N LYS A 47 0.28 -9.44 -10.82
CA LYS A 47 1.68 -9.81 -10.85
C LYS A 47 2.53 -8.67 -11.38
N VAL A 48 3.77 -8.63 -10.91
CA VAL A 48 4.81 -7.75 -11.41
C VAL A 48 6.06 -8.58 -11.66
N THR A 49 6.77 -8.30 -12.74
CA THR A 49 8.08 -8.88 -12.99
C THR A 49 9.15 -7.82 -12.81
N LEU A 50 10.09 -8.06 -11.89
CA LEU A 50 11.23 -7.21 -11.59
C LEU A 50 12.44 -7.68 -12.39
N ASN A 51 13.07 -6.76 -13.10
CA ASN A 51 14.21 -6.98 -14.02
C ASN A 51 13.98 -8.11 -15.04
N GLY A 52 12.73 -8.47 -15.32
CA GLY A 52 12.39 -9.60 -16.18
C GLY A 52 12.68 -10.98 -15.57
N LEU A 53 13.08 -11.06 -14.30
CA LEU A 53 13.57 -12.26 -13.64
C LEU A 53 12.66 -12.73 -12.50
N LEU A 54 12.34 -11.83 -11.57
CA LEU A 54 11.57 -12.17 -10.38
C LEU A 54 10.11 -11.75 -10.54
N GLU A 55 9.20 -12.72 -10.54
CA GLU A 55 7.76 -12.46 -10.53
C GLU A 55 7.23 -12.43 -9.10
N LEU A 56 6.58 -11.33 -8.72
CA LEU A 56 5.95 -11.15 -7.41
C LEU A 56 4.48 -10.78 -7.56
N HIS A 57 3.70 -11.09 -6.53
CA HIS A 57 2.40 -10.44 -6.36
C HIS A 57 2.61 -9.01 -5.87
N TYR A 58 1.77 -8.08 -6.34
CA TYR A 58 1.83 -6.70 -5.89
C TYR A 58 0.49 -6.17 -5.38
N CYS A 59 0.58 -5.25 -4.44
CA CYS A 59 -0.53 -4.50 -3.90
C CYS A 59 -0.50 -3.08 -4.51
N PRO A 60 -1.48 -2.72 -5.37
CA PRO A 60 -1.59 -1.35 -5.85
C PRO A 60 -2.07 -0.44 -4.71
N ASP A 61 -1.26 0.55 -4.36
CA ASP A 61 -1.54 1.54 -3.32
C ASP A 61 -1.30 2.97 -3.83
N SER A 62 -2.37 3.56 -4.35
CA SER A 62 -2.35 4.98 -4.77
C SER A 62 -2.09 5.98 -3.63
N GLY A 63 -2.08 5.52 -2.37
CA GLY A 63 -1.77 6.34 -1.20
C GLY A 63 -0.28 6.42 -0.88
N SER A 64 0.54 5.54 -1.47
CA SER A 64 1.98 5.49 -1.26
C SER A 64 2.71 6.42 -2.23
N GLU A 65 3.65 7.22 -1.72
CA GLU A 65 4.49 8.10 -2.54
C GLU A 65 5.62 7.34 -3.24
N TYR A 66 6.01 6.19 -2.69
CA TYR A 66 7.10 5.36 -3.17
C TYR A 66 6.66 3.91 -3.32
N THR A 67 7.25 3.23 -4.31
CA THR A 67 7.17 1.78 -4.45
C THR A 67 8.10 1.14 -3.43
N VAL A 68 7.63 0.07 -2.78
CA VAL A 68 8.36 -0.59 -1.68
C VAL A 68 8.53 -2.08 -1.97
N ILE A 69 9.73 -2.59 -1.68
CA ILE A 69 10.08 -4.01 -1.68
C ILE A 69 10.63 -4.42 -0.31
N GLY A 70 10.15 -5.57 0.19
CA GLY A 70 10.71 -6.22 1.38
C GLY A 70 12.14 -6.72 1.15
N ASN A 71 12.96 -6.73 2.19
CA ASN A 71 14.36 -7.13 2.10
C ASN A 71 14.53 -8.60 1.63
N SER A 72 13.62 -9.50 2.02
CA SER A 72 13.63 -10.89 1.54
C SER A 72 13.45 -11.00 0.01
N HIS A 73 12.51 -10.23 -0.56
CA HIS A 73 12.28 -10.16 -2.00
C HIS A 73 13.45 -9.50 -2.73
N TRP A 74 14.07 -8.50 -2.10
CA TRP A 74 15.29 -7.87 -2.62
C TRP A 74 16.46 -8.86 -2.68
N GLU A 75 16.73 -9.60 -1.60
CA GLU A 75 17.78 -10.63 -1.58
C GLU A 75 17.52 -11.74 -2.61
N LEU A 76 16.26 -12.15 -2.76
CA LEU A 76 15.86 -13.09 -3.80
C LEU A 76 16.14 -12.54 -5.21
N LEU A 77 15.84 -11.26 -5.46
CA LEU A 77 16.16 -10.62 -6.74
C LEU A 77 17.68 -10.60 -6.98
N CYS A 78 18.48 -10.20 -6.00
CA CYS A 78 19.95 -10.20 -6.11
C CYS A 78 20.54 -11.59 -6.35
N SER A 79 19.89 -12.65 -5.87
CA SER A 79 20.32 -14.03 -6.13
C SER A 79 20.14 -14.44 -7.60
N MET A 80 19.20 -13.80 -8.31
CA MET A 80 18.90 -14.05 -9.73
C MET A 80 19.58 -13.03 -10.66
N ASP A 81 19.75 -11.80 -10.18
CA ASP A 81 20.31 -10.68 -10.92
C ASP A 81 21.55 -10.13 -10.22
N SER A 82 22.73 -10.53 -10.72
CA SER A 82 24.00 -10.03 -10.21
C SER A 82 24.26 -8.55 -10.53
N SER A 83 23.44 -7.92 -11.39
CA SER A 83 23.54 -6.51 -11.73
C SER A 83 22.61 -5.60 -10.90
N ALA A 84 21.75 -6.20 -10.07
CA ALA A 84 20.85 -5.45 -9.19
C ALA A 84 21.66 -4.79 -8.07
N GLU A 85 21.78 -3.45 -8.14
CA GLU A 85 22.47 -2.65 -7.13
C GLU A 85 21.47 -1.75 -6.38
N SER A 86 21.70 -1.60 -5.08
CA SER A 86 20.99 -0.63 -4.23
C SER A 86 21.92 0.49 -3.80
N VAL A 87 21.41 1.71 -3.77
CA VAL A 87 22.10 2.90 -3.27
C VAL A 87 21.68 3.16 -1.83
N GLN A 88 22.67 3.42 -0.96
CA GLN A 88 22.43 3.88 0.40
C GLN A 88 21.92 5.33 0.38
N LEU A 89 20.77 5.57 1.00
CA LEU A 89 20.20 6.91 1.14
C LEU A 89 20.96 7.67 2.23
N GLN A 90 21.29 8.94 1.96
CA GLN A 90 21.90 9.83 2.97
C GLN A 90 20.93 10.14 4.11
N VAL A 91 19.63 10.23 3.80
CA VAL A 91 18.56 10.45 4.75
C VAL A 91 17.58 9.29 4.62
N PRO A 92 17.32 8.53 5.69
CA PRO A 92 16.30 7.48 5.69
C PRO A 92 14.93 8.04 5.35
N ILE A 93 14.17 7.30 4.53
CA ILE A 93 12.78 7.64 4.21
C ILE A 93 11.87 6.87 5.17
N MET A 94 11.04 7.59 5.91
CA MET A 94 10.09 7.00 6.85
C MET A 94 8.77 6.71 6.14
N ASN A 95 8.49 5.43 5.94
CA ASN A 95 7.24 4.94 5.36
C ASN A 95 6.27 4.58 6.49
N GLN A 96 5.06 5.12 6.44
CA GLN A 96 4.02 4.72 7.39
C GLN A 96 3.35 3.45 6.88
N ALA A 97 3.64 2.33 7.52
CA ALA A 97 2.95 1.07 7.26
C ALA A 97 1.55 1.07 7.89
N TYR A 98 0.76 0.03 7.61
CA TYR A 98 -0.58 -0.10 8.19
C TYR A 98 -0.55 -0.01 9.73
N GLY A 99 -1.45 0.82 10.28
CA GLY A 99 -1.49 1.11 11.72
C GLY A 99 -0.73 2.39 12.08
N SER A 100 -0.04 2.37 13.22
CA SER A 100 0.84 3.47 13.66
C SER A 100 2.32 3.06 13.57
N THR A 101 2.60 2.06 12.74
CA THR A 101 3.92 1.48 12.55
C THR A 101 4.66 2.28 11.50
N TRP A 102 5.85 2.73 11.85
CA TRP A 102 6.75 3.43 10.96
C TRP A 102 7.90 2.51 10.58
N VAL A 103 8.22 2.48 9.30
CA VAL A 103 9.27 1.64 8.72
C VAL A 103 10.26 2.56 8.01
N SER A 104 11.53 2.46 8.37
CA SER A 104 12.58 3.20 7.66
C SER A 104 13.04 2.41 6.45
N ALA A 105 13.14 3.09 5.31
CA ALA A 105 13.90 2.63 4.16
C ALA A 105 15.23 3.39 4.13
N ASN A 106 16.33 2.65 4.23
CA ASN A 106 17.68 3.21 4.19
C ASN A 106 18.35 3.03 2.82
N ARG A 107 17.75 2.22 1.95
CA ARG A 107 18.28 1.85 0.65
C ARG A 107 17.21 2.01 -0.41
N MET A 108 17.65 2.34 -1.62
CA MET A 108 16.80 2.46 -2.79
C MET A 108 17.47 1.77 -3.98
N ALA A 109 16.69 1.09 -4.80
CA ALA A 109 17.16 0.46 -6.03
C ALA A 109 16.41 1.01 -7.24
N LYS A 110 17.05 0.97 -8.40
CA LYS A 110 16.43 1.31 -9.69
C LYS A 110 16.14 0.02 -10.43
N LEU A 111 14.87 -0.32 -10.58
CA LEU A 111 14.44 -1.61 -11.11
C LEU A 111 13.63 -1.43 -12.40
N GLN A 112 13.81 -2.35 -13.34
CA GLN A 112 12.91 -2.47 -14.48
C GLN A 112 11.66 -3.21 -14.00
N ILE A 113 10.51 -2.55 -14.06
CA ILE A 113 9.24 -3.10 -13.63
C ILE A 113 8.40 -3.49 -14.86
N LEU A 114 7.76 -4.65 -14.82
CA LEU A 114 6.74 -5.05 -15.79
C LEU A 114 5.46 -5.40 -15.04
N ILE A 115 4.43 -4.56 -15.15
CA ILE A 115 3.16 -4.76 -14.46
C ILE A 115 2.24 -5.58 -15.34
N HIS A 116 1.78 -6.73 -14.86
CA HIS A 116 0.80 -7.55 -15.60
C HIS A 116 -0.60 -7.05 -15.34
N THR A 117 -1.27 -6.61 -16.40
CA THR A 117 -2.67 -6.15 -16.36
C THR A 117 -3.54 -6.98 -17.28
N ALA A 118 -4.86 -6.96 -17.07
CA ALA A 118 -5.81 -7.66 -17.94
C ALA A 118 -5.76 -7.20 -19.41
N ALA A 119 -5.30 -5.96 -19.67
CA ALA A 119 -5.13 -5.42 -21.02
C ALA A 119 -3.78 -5.79 -21.66
N GLY A 120 -2.90 -6.47 -20.92
CA GLY A 120 -1.53 -6.80 -21.32
C GLY A 120 -0.48 -6.24 -20.35
N PRO A 121 0.78 -6.68 -20.48
CA PRO A 121 1.86 -6.21 -19.64
C PRO A 121 2.24 -4.76 -19.96
N VAL A 122 2.44 -3.95 -18.93
CA VAL A 122 2.83 -2.54 -19.04
C VAL A 122 4.25 -2.38 -18.51
N ARG A 123 5.14 -1.88 -19.36
CA ARG A 123 6.51 -1.55 -19.01
C ARG A 123 6.67 -0.02 -18.93
N PRO A 124 7.00 0.55 -17.77
CA PRO A 124 7.40 1.95 -17.64
C PRO A 124 8.63 2.26 -18.49
N MET A 125 8.72 3.49 -18.99
CA MET A 125 9.80 3.89 -19.91
C MET A 125 11.16 3.98 -19.21
N GLU A 126 11.17 4.32 -17.92
CA GLU A 126 12.37 4.49 -17.11
C GLU A 126 12.47 3.40 -16.03
N LEU A 127 13.68 3.23 -15.48
CA LEU A 127 13.86 2.43 -14.27
C LEU A 127 13.10 3.08 -13.12
N TRP A 128 12.37 2.26 -12.40
CA TRP A 128 11.53 2.71 -11.30
C TRP A 128 12.32 2.72 -10.00
N GLU A 129 12.15 3.77 -9.20
CA GLU A 129 12.79 3.89 -7.90
C GLU A 129 11.99 3.11 -6.85
N VAL A 130 12.62 2.13 -6.23
CA VAL A 130 12.00 1.22 -5.28
C VAL A 130 12.77 1.28 -3.95
N LEU A 131 12.06 1.55 -2.87
CA LEU A 131 12.61 1.56 -1.52
C LEU A 131 12.68 0.14 -0.96
N ILE A 132 13.81 -0.18 -0.33
CA ILE A 132 14.01 -1.48 0.33
C ILE A 132 13.74 -1.32 1.83
N THR A 133 12.80 -2.10 2.34
CA THR A 133 12.39 -2.07 3.75
C THR A 133 12.57 -3.43 4.42
N ASP A 134 12.83 -3.42 5.73
CA ASP A 134 13.00 -4.66 6.51
C ASP A 134 11.66 -5.33 6.90
N VAL A 135 10.53 -4.84 6.37
CA VAL A 135 9.22 -5.46 6.55
C VAL A 135 8.93 -6.33 5.33
N ASP A 136 8.83 -7.63 5.58
CA ASP A 136 8.65 -8.65 4.57
C ASP A 136 7.20 -9.11 4.55
N ASP A 137 6.36 -8.50 3.71
CA ASP A 137 5.03 -9.05 3.47
C ASP A 137 4.55 -8.81 2.02
N GLU A 138 4.75 -7.63 1.41
CA GLU A 138 4.22 -7.36 0.05
C GLU A 138 5.07 -6.38 -0.76
N PHE A 139 5.03 -6.49 -2.10
CA PHE A 139 5.52 -5.46 -3.02
C PHE A 139 4.42 -4.43 -3.26
N ILE A 140 4.68 -3.16 -2.93
CA ILE A 140 3.69 -2.09 -2.97
C ILE A 140 3.99 -1.16 -4.15
N VAL A 141 3.00 -0.92 -5.02
CA VAL A 141 3.12 -0.08 -6.24
C VAL A 141 2.14 1.07 -6.22
#